data_AF-A0A834ELE9-F1
#
_entry.id   AF-A0A834ELE9-F1
#
_cell.length_a   1.000
_cell.length_b   1.000
_cell.length_c   1.000
_cell.angle_alpha   90.00
_cell.angle_beta   90.00
_cell.angle_gamma   90.00
#
_symmetry.space_group_name_H-M   'P 1'
#
loop_
_entity.id
_entity.type
_entity.pdbx_description
1 polymer ?
#
loop_
_entity_poly.entity_id
_entity_poly.type
_entity_poly.pdbx_seq_one_letter_code
_entity_poly.pdbx_strand_id
1 'polypeptide(L)'
;MEQPARSQLGLWLLFLLLSLVPGRQKESGSTWKVFIDQINRSLENYEPCASQNCSCYHGVIEEDLTPFRGGISRKMMVEVVRRKLGTHYQIIKHRLYRENDCMFPSRCSGVEHFILEVIGRLPDMEMVINVRDYPQVPKWMEPAIPVFSFSKFTFSLDLFISCIASRLWPHLCCISHDLASFLKSAWSCCLSGNPFWRTNRGSHVSQ
;
A
#
# COMPACT_ATOMS: atom_id res chain seq x y z
N MET A 1 -64.07 52.72 50.08
CA MET A 1 -62.91 51.83 50.33
C MET A 1 -62.87 50.88 49.15
N GLU A 2 -62.28 51.29 48.03
CA GLU A 2 -60.84 51.20 47.69
C GLU A 2 -60.36 49.72 47.64
N GLN A 3 -59.98 49.32 46.42
CA GLN A 3 -59.55 48.00 45.90
C GLN A 3 -58.32 47.39 46.64
N PRO A 4 -57.93 46.08 46.47
CA PRO A 4 -57.74 45.46 45.16
C PRO A 4 -57.89 43.93 45.02
N ALA A 5 -58.73 43.51 44.08
CA ALA A 5 -58.58 42.24 43.37
C ALA A 5 -57.78 42.49 42.08
N ARG A 6 -56.46 42.64 42.20
CA ARG A 6 -55.58 42.95 41.05
C ARG A 6 -54.27 42.17 41.13
N SER A 7 -54.34 40.83 41.16
CA SER A 7 -53.12 39.99 41.18
C SER A 7 -53.33 38.56 40.65
N GLN A 8 -54.08 38.39 39.55
CA GLN A 8 -54.15 37.10 38.86
C GLN A 8 -54.06 37.25 37.34
N LEU A 9 -54.65 38.32 36.78
CA LEU A 9 -54.57 38.61 35.34
C LEU A 9 -53.15 38.95 34.86
N GLY A 10 -52.34 39.64 35.68
CA GLY A 10 -50.96 39.99 35.33
C GLY A 10 -50.01 38.79 35.27
N LEU A 11 -50.23 37.77 36.12
CA LEU A 11 -49.42 36.55 36.14
C LEU A 11 -49.75 35.64 34.95
N TRP A 12 -51.02 35.55 34.55
CA TRP A 12 -51.43 34.79 33.37
C TRP A 12 -50.96 35.44 32.06
N LEU A 13 -50.97 36.78 31.97
CA LEU A 13 -50.41 37.51 30.83
C LEU A 13 -48.88 37.36 30.73
N LEU A 14 -48.16 37.28 31.85
CA LEU A 14 -46.72 37.00 31.87
C LEU A 14 -46.39 35.57 31.38
N PHE A 15 -47.20 34.58 31.78
CA PHE A 15 -47.06 33.18 31.33
C PHE A 15 -47.37 33.00 29.83
N LEU A 16 -48.35 33.74 29.31
CA LEU A 16 -48.68 33.77 27.88
C LEU A 16 -47.61 34.49 27.03
N LEU A 17 -46.94 35.51 27.59
CA LEU A 17 -45.82 36.18 26.91
C LEU A 17 -44.53 35.35 26.95
N LEU A 18 -44.31 34.53 27.98
CA LEU A 18 -43.16 33.62 28.09
C LEU A 18 -43.25 32.39 27.17
N SER A 19 -44.44 32.04 26.70
CA SER A 19 -44.67 30.92 25.76
C SER A 19 -44.57 31.31 24.28
N LEU A 20 -44.43 32.61 23.99
CA LEU A 20 -44.30 33.14 22.62
C LEU A 20 -42.88 33.59 22.26
N VAL A 21 -41.85 33.13 22.97
CA VAL A 21 -40.50 33.16 22.43
C VAL A 21 -40.37 31.93 21.53
N PRO A 22 -40.26 32.07 20.20
CA PRO A 22 -39.85 30.95 19.38
C PRO A 22 -38.46 30.61 19.89
N GLY A 23 -38.32 29.49 20.59
CA GLY A 23 -37.03 28.96 20.96
C GLY A 23 -36.22 28.91 19.68
N ARG A 24 -35.20 29.75 19.59
CA ARG A 24 -34.25 29.75 18.49
C ARG A 24 -33.56 28.40 18.55
N GLN A 25 -34.14 27.40 17.88
CA GLN A 25 -33.55 26.11 17.61
C GLN A 25 -32.28 26.44 16.83
N LYS A 26 -31.16 26.53 17.55
CA LYS A 26 -29.85 26.60 16.94
C LYS A 26 -29.69 25.25 16.26
N GLU A 27 -29.94 25.20 14.95
CA GLU A 27 -29.68 24.03 14.12
C GLU A 27 -28.20 23.64 14.28
N SER A 28 -27.91 22.81 15.28
CA SER A 28 -26.59 22.18 15.44
C SER A 28 -26.46 20.91 14.61
N GLY A 29 -27.56 20.47 13.97
CA GLY A 29 -27.62 19.28 13.14
C GLY A 29 -27.03 19.43 11.74
N SER A 30 -26.77 20.66 11.27
CA SER A 30 -26.28 20.91 9.90
C SER A 30 -24.75 20.85 9.78
N THR A 31 -24.01 21.23 10.82
CA THR A 31 -22.54 21.34 10.77
C THR A 31 -21.84 20.02 10.45
N TRP A 32 -22.37 18.91 10.97
CA TRP A 32 -21.73 17.58 10.84
C TRP A 32 -22.40 16.68 9.80
N LYS A 33 -23.53 17.10 9.25
CA LYS A 33 -24.36 16.25 8.38
C LYS A 33 -23.57 15.70 7.20
N VAL A 34 -22.77 16.54 6.54
CA VAL A 34 -21.94 16.12 5.39
C VAL A 34 -20.95 15.02 5.79
N PHE A 35 -20.29 15.15 6.93
CA PHE A 35 -19.34 14.15 7.41
C PHE A 35 -20.02 12.84 7.83
N ILE A 36 -21.15 12.93 8.55
CA ILE A 36 -21.91 11.75 8.98
C ILE A 36 -22.46 10.99 7.77
N ASP A 37 -23.04 11.69 6.80
CA ASP A 37 -23.54 11.07 5.57
C ASP A 37 -22.39 10.41 4.79
N GLN A 38 -21.21 11.04 4.72
CA GLN A 38 -20.03 10.45 4.08
C GLN A 38 -19.50 9.23 4.83
N ILE A 39 -19.46 9.24 6.16
CA ILE A 39 -19.03 8.10 6.98
C ILE A 39 -19.98 6.93 6.76
N ASN A 40 -21.30 7.17 6.82
CA ASN A 40 -22.30 6.11 6.62
C ASN A 40 -22.19 5.50 5.22
N ARG A 41 -22.06 6.32 4.18
CA ARG A 41 -21.83 5.83 2.80
C ARG A 41 -20.53 5.03 2.70
N SER A 42 -19.46 5.47 3.35
CA SER A 42 -18.19 4.73 3.34
C SER A 42 -18.32 3.39 4.06
N LEU A 43 -19.06 3.32 5.18
CA LEU A 43 -19.32 2.09 5.92
C LEU A 43 -20.24 1.13 5.14
N GLU A 44 -21.25 1.65 4.42
CA GLU A 44 -22.11 0.86 3.54
C GLU A 44 -21.34 0.23 2.38
N ASN A 45 -20.33 0.94 1.84
CA ASN A 45 -19.46 0.44 0.77
C ASN A 45 -18.23 -0.33 1.27
N TYR A 46 -17.97 -0.36 2.57
CA TYR A 46 -16.79 -0.99 3.13
C TYR A 46 -16.97 -2.50 3.20
N GLU A 47 -16.14 -3.22 2.45
CA GLU A 47 -16.06 -4.67 2.53
C GLU A 47 -14.89 -5.07 3.46
N PRO A 48 -15.16 -5.61 4.67
CA PRO A 48 -14.10 -6.01 5.58
C PRO A 48 -13.33 -7.21 5.03
N CYS A 49 -12.00 -7.15 5.09
CA CYS A 49 -11.21 -8.34 4.81
C CYS A 49 -11.16 -9.25 6.04
N ALA A 50 -11.83 -10.40 5.98
CA ALA A 50 -11.85 -11.40 7.05
C ALA A 50 -10.71 -12.43 6.95
N SER A 51 -9.85 -12.33 5.95
CA SER A 51 -8.79 -13.30 5.72
C SER A 51 -7.71 -13.23 6.79
N GLN A 52 -7.23 -14.40 7.23
CA GLN A 52 -6.09 -14.54 8.13
C GLN A 52 -4.76 -14.56 7.38
N ASN A 53 -4.80 -14.58 6.05
CA ASN A 53 -3.63 -14.47 5.18
C ASN A 53 -3.62 -13.11 4.46
N CYS A 54 -2.81 -12.99 3.41
CA CYS A 54 -2.54 -11.71 2.79
C CYS A 54 -3.39 -11.46 1.55
N SER A 55 -4.43 -12.28 1.33
CA SER A 55 -5.34 -12.19 0.18
C SER A 55 -6.03 -10.84 0.07
N CYS A 56 -6.20 -10.11 1.18
CA CYS A 56 -6.71 -8.74 1.20
C CYS A 56 -5.96 -7.81 0.23
N TYR A 57 -4.67 -8.09 0.00
CA TYR A 57 -3.79 -7.26 -0.82
C TYR A 57 -3.58 -7.81 -2.23
N HIS A 58 -4.24 -8.92 -2.59
CA HIS A 58 -4.05 -9.55 -3.90
C HIS A 58 -4.41 -8.61 -5.07
N GLY A 59 -5.43 -7.76 -4.91
CA GLY A 59 -5.79 -6.76 -5.92
C GLY A 59 -4.66 -5.78 -6.24
N VAL A 60 -3.88 -5.38 -5.23
CA VAL A 60 -2.70 -4.51 -5.42
C VAL A 60 -1.63 -5.22 -6.24
N ILE A 61 -1.39 -6.49 -5.95
CA ILE A 61 -0.42 -7.33 -6.68
C ILE A 61 -0.82 -7.45 -8.15
N GLU A 62 -2.09 -7.74 -8.39
CA GLU A 62 -2.62 -7.92 -9.74
C GLU A 62 -2.56 -6.63 -10.57
N GLU A 63 -2.96 -5.50 -9.97
CA GLU A 63 -2.89 -4.19 -10.62
C GLU A 63 -1.44 -3.84 -10.99
N ASP A 64 -0.51 -4.04 -10.06
CA ASP A 64 0.90 -3.70 -10.22
C ASP A 64 1.60 -4.51 -11.30
N LEU A 65 1.23 -5.80 -11.43
CA LEU A 65 1.80 -6.69 -12.43
C LEU A 65 1.13 -6.59 -13.80
N THR A 66 -0.02 -5.91 -13.91
CA THR A 66 -0.78 -5.77 -15.16
C THR A 66 0.07 -5.25 -16.33
N PRO A 67 0.93 -4.21 -16.18
CA PRO A 67 1.80 -3.73 -17.26
C PRO A 67 2.81 -4.76 -17.77
N PHE A 68 3.12 -5.79 -16.97
CA PHE A 68 4.14 -6.79 -17.24
C PHE A 68 3.57 -8.16 -17.63
N ARG A 69 2.26 -8.27 -17.86
CA ARG A 69 1.59 -9.52 -18.32
C ARG A 69 2.15 -10.03 -19.65
N GLY A 70 2.70 -9.14 -20.48
CA GLY A 70 3.39 -9.48 -21.74
C GLY A 70 4.77 -10.14 -21.54
N GLY A 71 5.22 -10.30 -20.29
CA GLY A 71 6.51 -10.88 -19.94
C GLY A 71 7.61 -9.83 -19.76
N ILE A 72 8.60 -10.19 -18.94
CA ILE A 72 9.77 -9.35 -18.66
C ILE A 72 10.97 -9.98 -19.36
N SER A 73 11.46 -9.33 -20.41
CA SER A 73 12.59 -9.86 -21.19
C SER A 73 13.93 -9.67 -20.49
N ARG A 74 14.92 -10.51 -20.81
CA ARG A 74 16.30 -10.32 -20.33
C ARG A 74 16.88 -8.95 -20.71
N LYS A 75 16.59 -8.46 -21.92
CA LYS A 75 17.05 -7.15 -22.38
C LYS A 75 16.47 -6.03 -21.52
N MET A 76 15.20 -6.16 -21.12
CA MET A 76 14.55 -5.23 -20.20
C MET A 76 15.25 -5.24 -18.84
N MET A 77 15.50 -6.41 -18.23
CA MET A 77 16.20 -6.49 -16.94
C MET A 77 17.61 -5.91 -16.99
N VAL A 78 18.39 -6.18 -18.05
CA VAL A 78 19.71 -5.57 -18.24
C VAL A 78 19.62 -4.06 -18.27
N GLU A 79 18.61 -3.49 -18.92
CA GLU A 79 18.39 -2.05 -18.96
C GLU A 79 18.01 -1.46 -17.59
N VAL A 80 17.15 -2.13 -16.82
CA VAL A 80 16.80 -1.67 -15.45
C VAL A 80 18.03 -1.61 -14.56
N VAL A 81 18.86 -2.66 -14.58
CA VAL A 81 20.10 -2.74 -13.79
C VAL A 81 21.09 -1.67 -14.24
N ARG A 82 21.25 -1.47 -15.55
CA ARG A 82 22.14 -0.44 -16.12
C ARG A 82 21.77 0.97 -15.65
N ARG A 83 20.47 1.25 -15.52
CA ARG A 83 19.95 2.55 -15.08
C ARG A 83 20.09 2.81 -13.58
N LYS A 84 20.49 1.81 -12.77
CA LYS A 84 20.74 1.94 -11.32
C LYS A 84 19.54 2.54 -10.56
N LEU A 85 18.34 2.13 -10.95
CA LEU A 85 17.07 2.55 -10.33
C LEU A 85 16.84 1.90 -8.96
N GLY A 86 17.60 0.88 -8.61
CA GLY A 86 17.54 0.22 -7.31
C GLY A 86 18.68 -0.78 -7.16
N THR A 87 18.59 -1.62 -6.14
CA THR A 87 19.55 -2.68 -5.86
C THR A 87 19.15 -3.95 -6.61
N HIS A 88 20.06 -4.53 -7.39
CA HIS A 88 19.83 -5.79 -8.13
C HIS A 88 19.97 -7.02 -7.23
N TYR A 89 18.94 -7.86 -7.23
CA TYR A 89 18.86 -9.13 -6.53
C TYR A 89 18.60 -10.28 -7.50
N GLN A 90 19.17 -11.44 -7.21
CA GLN A 90 18.94 -12.68 -7.94
C GLN A 90 18.71 -13.82 -6.95
N ILE A 91 17.73 -14.67 -7.23
CA ILE A 91 17.47 -15.91 -6.52
C ILE A 91 17.78 -17.04 -7.49
N ILE A 92 18.73 -17.89 -7.13
CA ILE A 92 19.11 -19.05 -7.95
C ILE A 92 19.28 -20.24 -7.02
N LYS A 93 18.53 -21.31 -7.27
CA LYS A 93 18.51 -22.53 -6.45
C LYS A 93 18.29 -22.22 -4.97
N HIS A 94 17.27 -21.39 -4.69
CA HIS A 94 16.91 -20.95 -3.34
C HIS A 94 18.04 -20.23 -2.58
N ARG A 95 18.97 -19.58 -3.30
CA ARG A 95 20.02 -18.75 -2.70
C ARG A 95 19.89 -17.32 -3.19
N LEU A 96 20.01 -16.37 -2.27
CA LEU A 96 19.94 -14.95 -2.57
C LEU A 96 21.32 -14.41 -2.90
N TYR A 97 21.38 -13.69 -4.01
CA TYR A 97 22.54 -12.99 -4.51
C TYR A 97 22.16 -11.52 -4.67
N ARG A 98 23.08 -10.62 -4.33
CA ARG A 98 22.89 -9.18 -4.47
C ARG A 98 24.12 -8.57 -5.13
N GLU A 99 23.94 -7.48 -5.88
CA GLU A 99 25.08 -6.64 -6.24
C GLU A 99 25.78 -6.09 -4.99
N ASN A 100 27.06 -5.71 -5.09
CA ASN A 100 27.81 -5.25 -3.92
C ASN A 100 27.21 -3.95 -3.35
N ASP A 101 26.92 -3.00 -4.23
CA ASP A 101 26.49 -1.66 -3.84
C ASP A 101 25.06 -1.66 -3.30
N CYS A 102 24.87 -1.19 -2.07
CA CYS A 102 23.57 -0.79 -1.55
C CYS A 102 23.71 0.54 -0.82
N MET A 103 23.00 1.56 -1.29
CA MET A 103 23.06 2.91 -0.74
C MET A 103 22.56 2.99 0.71
N PHE A 104 21.61 2.13 1.09
CA PHE A 104 21.03 2.09 2.43
C PHE A 104 21.15 0.67 3.01
N PRO A 105 22.32 0.27 3.56
CA PRO A 105 22.59 -1.11 3.97
C PRO A 105 21.53 -1.68 4.91
N SER A 106 21.08 -0.92 5.92
CA SER A 106 20.05 -1.39 6.85
C SER A 106 18.69 -1.64 6.18
N ARG A 107 18.34 -0.91 5.11
CA ARG A 107 17.12 -1.16 4.34
C ARG A 107 17.26 -2.43 3.50
N CYS A 108 18.42 -2.63 2.86
CA CYS A 108 18.73 -3.87 2.16
C CYS A 108 18.69 -5.08 3.09
N SER A 109 19.25 -4.99 4.30
CA SER A 109 19.15 -6.06 5.31
C SER A 109 17.72 -6.36 5.73
N GLY A 110 16.87 -5.34 5.85
CA GLY A 110 15.44 -5.54 6.14
C GLY A 110 14.71 -6.29 5.02
N VAL A 111 15.00 -5.96 3.76
CA VAL A 111 14.48 -6.68 2.59
C VAL A 111 14.96 -8.13 2.56
N GLU A 112 16.27 -8.33 2.76
CA GLU A 112 16.92 -9.64 2.75
C GLU A 112 16.34 -10.57 3.83
N HIS A 113 16.07 -10.04 5.02
CA HIS A 113 15.42 -10.79 6.11
C HIS A 113 14.13 -11.49 5.64
N PHE A 114 13.20 -10.74 5.03
CA PHE A 114 11.95 -11.31 4.55
C PHE A 114 12.11 -12.23 3.34
N ILE A 115 13.03 -11.92 2.42
CA ILE A 115 13.29 -12.81 1.27
C ILE A 115 13.83 -14.15 1.75
N LEU A 116 14.80 -14.14 2.67
CA LEU A 116 15.45 -15.34 3.20
C LEU A 116 14.47 -16.23 3.98
N GLU A 117 13.46 -15.66 4.66
CA GLU A 117 12.39 -16.42 5.33
C GLU A 117 11.56 -17.28 4.35
N VAL A 118 11.37 -16.81 3.11
CA VAL A 118 10.54 -17.50 2.11
C VAL A 118 11.34 -18.19 1.01
N ILE A 119 12.66 -18.00 0.96
CA ILE A 119 13.48 -18.32 -0.22
C ILE A 119 13.40 -19.79 -0.65
N GLY A 120 13.21 -20.71 0.31
CA GLY A 120 13.03 -22.13 0.04
C GLY A 120 11.76 -22.48 -0.75
N ARG A 121 10.81 -21.55 -0.85
CA ARG A 121 9.57 -21.69 -1.64
C ARG A 121 9.59 -20.86 -2.93
N LEU A 122 10.60 -20.01 -3.13
CA LEU A 122 10.71 -19.12 -4.28
C LEU A 122 11.33 -19.84 -5.49
N PRO A 123 10.81 -19.63 -6.71
CA PRO A 123 11.50 -20.06 -7.92
C PRO A 123 12.76 -19.20 -8.16
N ASP A 124 13.62 -19.67 -9.08
CA ASP A 124 14.72 -18.86 -9.58
C ASP A 124 14.16 -17.57 -10.20
N MET A 125 14.71 -16.41 -9.86
CA MET A 125 14.25 -15.12 -10.41
C MET A 125 15.28 -14.01 -10.24
N GLU A 126 15.08 -12.88 -10.89
CA GLU A 126 15.86 -11.66 -10.62
C GLU A 126 14.95 -10.42 -10.59
N MET A 127 15.35 -9.43 -9.79
CA MET A 127 14.55 -8.24 -9.54
C MET A 127 15.43 -7.04 -9.14
N VAL A 128 14.91 -5.83 -9.37
CA VAL A 128 15.54 -4.59 -8.91
C VAL A 128 14.66 -3.96 -7.84
N ILE A 129 15.22 -3.81 -6.63
CA ILE A 129 14.51 -3.27 -5.46
C ILE A 129 15.07 -1.89 -5.12
N ASN A 130 14.26 -0.87 -5.34
CA ASN A 130 14.54 0.49 -4.94
C ASN A 130 14.32 0.67 -3.42
N VAL A 131 15.41 0.91 -2.71
CA VAL A 131 15.40 1.18 -1.26
C VAL A 131 15.35 2.67 -0.92
N ARG A 132 15.13 3.56 -1.89
CA ARG A 132 14.95 5.02 -1.69
C ARG A 132 13.50 5.35 -1.31
N ASP A 133 13.29 6.60 -0.89
CA ASP A 133 11.97 7.10 -0.48
C ASP A 133 10.99 7.34 -1.62
N TYR A 134 11.50 7.59 -2.83
CA TYR A 134 10.70 7.98 -3.99
C TYR A 134 10.68 6.89 -5.07
N PRO A 135 9.52 6.64 -5.72
CA PRO A 135 9.43 5.71 -6.84
C PRO A 135 10.27 6.17 -8.05
N GLN A 136 10.56 5.26 -8.97
CA GLN A 136 11.56 5.47 -10.04
C GLN A 136 10.98 5.45 -11.44
N VAL A 137 9.83 4.81 -11.64
CA VAL A 137 9.24 4.53 -12.95
C VAL A 137 7.92 5.29 -13.07
N PRO A 138 7.88 6.44 -13.75
CA PRO A 138 6.63 7.14 -14.03
C PRO A 138 5.82 6.45 -15.14
N LYS A 139 4.50 6.63 -15.15
CA LYS A 139 3.57 6.01 -16.12
C LYS A 139 3.79 6.40 -17.59
N TRP A 140 4.36 7.57 -17.85
CA TRP A 140 4.70 8.02 -19.20
C TRP A 140 6.01 7.42 -19.74
N MET A 141 6.70 6.57 -18.97
CA MET A 141 7.92 5.91 -19.41
C MET A 141 7.58 4.70 -20.29
N GLU A 142 8.08 4.72 -21.53
CA GLU A 142 7.97 3.59 -22.46
C GLU A 142 9.37 3.05 -22.82
N PRO A 143 9.60 1.71 -22.79
CA PRO A 143 8.69 0.68 -22.28
C PRO A 143 8.58 0.70 -20.75
N ALA A 144 7.48 0.16 -20.21
CA ALA A 144 7.36 -0.10 -18.78
C ALA A 144 8.49 -1.03 -18.31
N ILE A 145 9.11 -0.70 -17.18
CA ILE A 145 10.22 -1.47 -16.60
C ILE A 145 9.94 -1.85 -15.14
N PRO A 146 10.25 -3.09 -14.72
CA PRO A 146 9.92 -3.55 -13.38
C PRO A 146 10.95 -3.06 -12.36
N VAL A 147 10.50 -2.17 -11.47
CA VAL A 147 11.25 -1.73 -10.27
C VAL A 147 10.32 -1.86 -9.07
N PHE A 148 10.79 -2.52 -8.02
CA PHE A 148 10.05 -2.62 -6.77
C PHE A 148 10.37 -1.42 -5.87
N SER A 149 9.35 -0.73 -5.37
CA SER A 149 9.48 0.41 -4.46
C SER A 149 8.53 0.27 -3.28
N PHE A 150 8.90 0.83 -2.12
CA PHE A 150 8.07 0.73 -0.93
C PHE A 150 6.87 1.69 -0.93
N SER A 151 6.94 2.74 -1.74
CA SER A 151 5.88 3.72 -1.90
C SER A 151 5.74 4.03 -3.38
N LYS A 152 4.52 4.39 -3.78
CA LYS A 152 4.21 4.89 -5.11
C LYS A 152 2.96 5.76 -5.08
N PHE A 153 2.72 6.43 -6.19
CA PHE A 153 1.51 7.23 -6.42
C PHE A 153 0.87 6.82 -7.74
N THR A 154 -0.34 7.31 -8.01
CA THR A 154 -1.15 6.91 -9.17
C THR A 154 -0.50 7.14 -10.53
N PHE A 155 0.57 7.94 -10.63
CA PHE A 155 1.33 8.15 -11.87
C PHE A 155 2.67 7.40 -11.92
N SER A 156 2.88 6.39 -11.07
CA SER A 156 4.04 5.49 -11.11
C SER A 156 3.65 4.07 -11.53
N LEU A 157 4.59 3.38 -12.18
CA LEU A 157 4.53 1.96 -12.59
C LEU A 157 5.40 1.07 -11.68
N ASP A 158 5.95 1.62 -10.60
CA ASP A 158 6.70 0.83 -9.64
C ASP A 158 5.78 -0.24 -9.02
N LEU A 159 6.38 -1.41 -8.76
CA LEU A 159 5.74 -2.50 -8.05
C LEU A 159 5.81 -2.22 -6.55
N PHE A 160 4.66 -2.05 -5.92
CA PHE A 160 4.60 -1.76 -4.49
C PHE A 160 5.02 -2.98 -3.68
N ILE A 161 5.98 -2.79 -2.78
CA ILE A 161 6.40 -3.82 -1.83
C ILE A 161 6.53 -3.24 -0.42
N SER A 162 5.62 -3.63 0.46
CA SER A 162 5.53 -3.07 1.82
C SER A 162 6.74 -3.41 2.72
N CYS A 163 7.54 -4.45 2.41
CA CYS A 163 8.61 -4.92 3.31
C CYS A 163 9.83 -4.01 3.42
N ILE A 164 10.07 -3.11 2.47
CA ILE A 164 11.24 -2.23 2.53
C ILE A 164 11.08 -1.15 3.62
N ALA A 165 9.84 -0.79 4.00
CA ALA A 165 9.57 0.22 5.02
C ALA A 165 9.83 -0.27 6.47
N SER A 166 10.02 -1.58 6.65
CA SER A 166 9.97 -2.22 7.96
C SER A 166 11.34 -2.31 8.63
N ARG A 167 11.75 -1.25 9.34
CA ARG A 167 12.65 -1.41 10.50
C ARG A 167 11.89 -1.62 11.81
N LEU A 168 10.58 -1.36 11.84
CA LEU A 168 9.81 -1.26 13.09
C LEU A 168 8.70 -2.30 13.31
N TRP A 169 8.21 -3.04 12.30
CA TRP A 169 7.07 -3.94 12.51
C TRP A 169 7.15 -5.23 11.68
N PRO A 170 7.70 -6.34 12.22
CA PRO A 170 7.67 -7.65 11.57
C PRO A 170 6.24 -8.17 11.36
N HIS A 171 5.26 -7.72 12.16
CA HIS A 171 3.85 -8.11 12.03
C HIS A 171 3.07 -7.42 10.90
N LEU A 172 3.61 -6.34 10.31
CA LEU A 172 2.96 -5.61 9.21
C LEU A 172 3.43 -6.08 7.83
N CYS A 173 4.48 -6.91 7.75
CA CYS A 173 4.77 -7.59 6.50
C CYS A 173 3.92 -8.87 6.38
N CYS A 174 2.67 -8.69 5.94
CA CYS A 174 1.89 -9.73 5.27
C CYS A 174 2.71 -10.50 4.20
N ILE A 175 3.74 -9.84 3.69
CA ILE A 175 4.64 -10.36 2.68
C ILE A 175 5.52 -11.53 3.22
N SER A 176 5.68 -11.85 4.52
CA SER A 176 6.51 -13.05 4.87
C SER A 176 5.89 -14.42 4.53
N HIS A 177 4.56 -14.56 4.38
CA HIS A 177 3.97 -15.83 3.92
C HIS A 177 3.57 -15.80 2.45
N ASP A 178 3.24 -14.62 1.93
CA ASP A 178 2.77 -14.41 0.55
C ASP A 178 3.73 -13.59 -0.33
N LEU A 179 4.93 -13.19 0.11
CA LEU A 179 6.01 -12.75 -0.81
C LEU A 179 6.32 -13.88 -1.78
N ALA A 180 6.22 -15.12 -1.31
CA ALA A 180 6.31 -16.26 -2.19
C ALA A 180 5.19 -16.27 -3.22
N SER A 181 3.95 -15.96 -2.85
CA SER A 181 2.84 -15.88 -3.80
C SER A 181 2.98 -14.66 -4.72
N PHE A 182 3.34 -13.49 -4.19
CA PHE A 182 3.63 -12.26 -4.93
C PHE A 182 4.75 -12.45 -5.94
N LEU A 183 5.91 -12.94 -5.49
CA LEU A 183 7.06 -13.21 -6.33
C LEU A 183 6.77 -14.36 -7.28
N LYS A 184 6.01 -15.40 -6.89
CA LYS A 184 5.55 -16.45 -7.83
C LYS A 184 4.58 -15.91 -8.88
N SER A 185 3.66 -15.02 -8.53
CA SER A 185 2.71 -14.41 -9.46
C SER A 185 3.42 -13.43 -10.40
N ALA A 186 4.32 -12.61 -9.86
CA ALA A 186 5.23 -11.77 -10.62
C ALA A 186 6.07 -12.61 -11.58
N TRP A 187 6.62 -13.72 -11.09
CA TRP A 187 7.43 -14.65 -11.88
C TRP A 187 6.64 -15.45 -12.91
N SER A 188 5.41 -15.86 -12.59
CA SER A 188 4.54 -16.59 -13.52
C SER A 188 4.11 -15.71 -14.68
N CYS A 189 4.03 -14.38 -14.47
CA CYS A 189 3.90 -13.42 -15.57
C CYS A 189 5.19 -13.30 -16.40
N CYS A 190 6.37 -13.47 -15.78
CA CYS A 190 7.66 -13.41 -16.47
C CYS A 190 7.99 -14.64 -17.34
N LEU A 191 7.49 -15.83 -17.00
CA LEU A 191 7.91 -17.11 -17.61
C LEU A 191 7.06 -17.64 -18.78
N SER A 192 6.16 -16.83 -19.34
CA SER A 192 5.41 -17.23 -20.55
C SER A 192 6.29 -17.38 -21.82
N GLY A 193 7.63 -17.29 -21.72
CA GLY A 193 8.56 -17.48 -22.83
C GLY A 193 9.97 -17.99 -22.45
N ASN A 194 10.12 -19.33 -22.42
CA ASN A 194 11.35 -20.15 -22.54
C ASN A 194 12.37 -20.25 -21.37
N PRO A 195 12.97 -21.45 -21.14
CA PRO A 195 13.83 -21.74 -20.00
C PRO A 195 15.31 -21.87 -20.40
N PHE A 196 16.17 -20.89 -20.09
CA PHE A 196 17.63 -21.14 -20.11
C PHE A 196 18.45 -20.02 -19.49
N TRP A 197 19.01 -20.17 -18.28
CA TRP A 197 20.20 -19.39 -17.90
C TRP A 197 21.20 -20.17 -17.02
N ARG A 198 22.43 -20.24 -17.54
CA ARG A 198 23.67 -20.75 -16.94
C ARG A 198 24.59 -19.55 -16.65
N THR A 199 24.96 -19.38 -15.38
CA THR A 199 26.18 -18.79 -14.77
C THR A 199 26.94 -17.61 -15.42
N ASN A 200 27.18 -16.53 -14.64
CA ASN A 200 28.50 -15.99 -14.24
C ASN A 200 28.29 -14.78 -13.28
N ARG A 201 28.69 -14.89 -12.00
CA ARG A 201 29.97 -14.51 -11.35
C ARG A 201 30.12 -13.01 -11.03
N GLY A 202 30.08 -12.70 -9.74
CA GLY A 202 30.27 -11.37 -9.16
C GLY A 202 29.44 -11.07 -7.90
N SER A 203 28.63 -12.01 -7.43
CA SER A 203 27.65 -11.76 -6.37
C SER A 203 28.13 -12.20 -4.99
N HIS A 204 27.98 -11.29 -4.03
CA HIS A 204 28.04 -11.60 -2.60
C HIS A 204 26.83 -12.46 -2.24
N VAL A 205 27.04 -13.52 -1.48
CA VAL A 205 25.95 -14.35 -0.93
C VAL A 205 25.53 -13.69 0.37
N SER A 206 24.29 -13.20 0.46
CA SER A 206 23.72 -12.82 1.75
C SER A 206 23.54 -14.11 2.55
N GLN A 207 24.32 -14.28 3.61
CA GLN A 207 24.14 -15.34 4.61
C GLN A 207 23.07 -14.94 5.60
#